data_AF-A0A971GM65-F1
#
_entry.id   AF-A0A971GM65-F1
#
_cell.length_a   1.000
_cell.length_b   1.000
_cell.length_c   1.000
_cell.angle_alpha   90.00
_cell.angle_beta   90.00
_cell.angle_gamma   90.00
#
_symmetry.space_group_name_H-M   'P 1'
#
loop_
_entity.id
_entity.type
_entity.pdbx_description
1 polymer ?
#
loop_
_entity_poly.entity_id
_entity_poly.type
_entity_poly.pdbx_seq_one_letter_code
_entity_poly.pdbx_strand_id
1 'polypeptide(L)'
;QILHEYGVSEIHMRIACPCLIYPCEYLNFSNSRSSLDLAGRKAILELEGSENVALDEYGRDGSERHSAMVEKICSRLKLTTLRYQTLDDLVAAIGLPKEKLCTHCWDGSSYF
;
A
#
# COMPACT_ATOMS: atom_id res chain seq x y z
N GLN A 1 -13.19 14.21 -2.14
CA GLN A 1 -14.44 14.73 -2.72
C GLN A 1 -14.46 16.26 -2.72
N ILE A 2 -14.17 16.90 -1.58
CA ILE A 2 -14.10 18.37 -1.46
C ILE A 2 -13.19 19.08 -2.49
N LEU A 3 -12.04 18.49 -2.84
CA LEU A 3 -11.13 19.10 -3.83
C LEU A 3 -11.76 19.22 -5.23
N HIS A 4 -12.56 18.21 -5.63
CA HIS A 4 -13.32 18.27 -6.89
C HIS A 4 -14.42 19.33 -6.82
N GLU A 5 -15.08 19.46 -5.67
CA GLU A 5 -16.11 20.49 -5.44
C GLU A 5 -15.52 21.91 -5.47
N TYR A 6 -14.24 22.07 -5.15
CA TYR A 6 -13.50 23.33 -5.26
C TYR A 6 -12.97 23.62 -6.68
N GLY A 7 -13.30 22.78 -7.67
CA GLY A 7 -12.95 23.01 -9.07
C GLY A 7 -11.51 22.64 -9.43
N VAL A 8 -10.84 21.80 -8.64
CA VAL A 8 -9.52 21.25 -9.00
C VAL A 8 -9.66 20.38 -10.24
N SER A 9 -8.82 20.61 -11.25
CA SER A 9 -8.85 19.86 -12.51
C SER A 9 -8.30 18.43 -12.36
N GLU A 10 -7.20 18.27 -11.62
CA GLU A 10 -6.52 16.99 -11.43
C GLU A 10 -5.99 16.84 -10.00
N ILE A 11 -6.06 15.62 -9.46
CA ILE A 11 -5.60 15.31 -8.10
C ILE A 11 -4.53 14.22 -8.17
N HIS A 12 -3.29 14.59 -7.85
CA HIS A 12 -2.14 13.66 -7.83
C HIS A 12 -1.70 13.41 -6.38
N MET A 13 -1.98 12.23 -5.86
CA MET A 13 -1.63 11.86 -4.49
C MET A 13 -0.29 11.13 -4.44
N ARG A 14 0.56 11.48 -3.47
CA ARG A 14 1.85 10.84 -3.21
C ARG A 14 1.91 10.41 -1.75
N ILE A 15 2.02 9.12 -1.51
CA ILE A 15 2.05 8.54 -0.17
C ILE A 15 3.51 8.31 0.23
N ALA A 16 3.91 8.83 1.38
CA ALA A 16 5.30 8.83 1.85
C ALA A 16 5.81 7.46 2.36
N CYS A 17 5.01 6.41 2.23
CA CYS A 17 5.37 5.03 2.57
C CYS A 17 4.92 4.07 1.46
N PRO A 18 5.45 2.82 1.44
CA PRO A 18 4.92 1.76 0.59
C PRO A 18 3.47 1.40 0.95
N CYS A 19 2.78 0.74 0.03
CA CYS A 19 1.39 0.34 0.24
C CYS A 19 1.30 -0.72 1.35
N LEU A 20 0.39 -0.51 2.31
CA LEU A 20 0.14 -1.47 3.39
C LEU A 20 -0.71 -2.63 2.84
N ILE A 21 -0.16 -3.84 2.88
CA ILE A 21 -0.83 -5.06 2.42
C ILE A 21 -0.80 -6.20 3.46
N TYR A 22 -0.06 -6.03 4.57
CA TYR A 22 -0.12 -6.93 5.72
C TYR A 22 -0.60 -6.18 6.96
N PRO A 23 -1.48 -6.79 7.78
CA PRO A 23 -1.78 -6.25 9.10
C PRO A 23 -0.53 -6.24 9.98
N CYS A 24 -0.42 -5.27 10.89
CA CYS A 24 0.70 -5.24 11.82
C CYS A 24 0.45 -6.19 12.99
N GLU A 25 1.39 -7.10 13.25
CA GLU A 25 1.34 -8.01 14.41
C GLU A 25 1.91 -7.39 15.70
N TYR A 26 2.61 -6.27 15.59
CA TYR A 26 3.37 -5.65 16.69
C TYR A 26 2.62 -4.50 17.38
N LEU A 27 1.71 -3.84 16.66
CA LEU A 27 1.11 -2.58 17.10
C LEU A 27 -0.40 -2.75 17.33
N ASN A 28 -0.80 -2.77 18.61
CA ASN A 28 -2.20 -2.88 19.04
C ASN A 28 -3.00 -1.56 19.01
N PHE A 29 -2.42 -0.47 18.53
CA PHE A 29 -3.10 0.83 18.37
C PHE A 29 -3.51 1.14 16.93
N SER A 30 -3.23 0.25 15.98
CA SER A 30 -3.84 0.37 14.66
C SER A 30 -5.35 0.16 14.79
N ASN A 31 -6.14 1.12 14.30
CA ASN A 31 -7.60 0.98 14.25
C ASN A 31 -8.05 -0.13 13.27
N SER A 32 -7.14 -0.67 12.45
CA SER A 32 -7.42 -1.79 11.55
C SER A 32 -7.61 -3.07 12.36
N ARG A 33 -8.86 -3.53 12.43
CA ARG A 33 -9.25 -4.79 13.11
C ARG A 33 -9.38 -5.95 12.12
N SER A 34 -9.30 -5.66 10.83
CA SER A 34 -9.33 -6.64 9.74
C SER A 34 -8.27 -6.33 8.69
N SER A 35 -7.76 -7.37 8.03
CA SER A 35 -6.95 -7.26 6.80
C SER A 35 -7.61 -6.32 5.79
N LEU A 36 -8.94 -6.41 5.67
CA LEU A 36 -9.73 -5.63 4.75
C LEU A 36 -9.88 -4.18 5.16
N ASP A 37 -9.37 -3.70 6.29
CA ASP A 37 -9.31 -2.25 6.53
C ASP A 37 -8.22 -1.58 5.69
N LEU A 38 -7.21 -2.34 5.24
CA LEU A 38 -6.12 -1.88 4.42
C LEU A 38 -6.57 -1.64 2.97
N ALA A 39 -6.25 -0.47 2.42
CA ALA A 39 -6.62 -0.11 1.04
C ALA A 39 -6.05 -1.10 0.01
N GLY A 40 -4.80 -1.56 0.21
CA GLY A 40 -4.18 -2.57 -0.64
C GLY A 40 -4.94 -3.89 -0.63
N ARG A 41 -5.32 -4.39 0.56
CA ARG A 41 -6.10 -5.63 0.70
C ARG A 41 -7.50 -5.54 0.07
N LYS A 42 -8.18 -4.39 0.21
CA LYS A 42 -9.46 -4.15 -0.51
C LYS A 42 -9.26 -4.22 -2.02
N ALA A 43 -8.24 -3.55 -2.55
CA ALA A 43 -7.95 -3.55 -3.97
C ALA A 43 -7.61 -4.96 -4.49
N ILE A 44 -6.80 -5.72 -3.76
CA ILE A 44 -6.48 -7.12 -4.09
C ILE A 44 -7.73 -7.99 -4.12
N LEU A 45 -8.61 -7.89 -3.11
CA LEU A 45 -9.86 -8.62 -3.08
C LEU A 45 -10.75 -8.30 -4.28
N GLU A 46 -10.81 -7.03 -4.69
CA GLU A 46 -11.58 -6.60 -5.87
C GLU A 46 -10.96 -7.05 -7.21
N LEU A 47 -9.66 -7.32 -7.26
CA LEU A 47 -8.97 -7.83 -8.45
C LEU A 47 -9.04 -9.36 -8.58
N GLU A 48 -8.85 -10.05 -7.47
CA GLU A 48 -8.69 -11.51 -7.43
C GLU A 48 -9.97 -12.25 -7.03
N GLY A 49 -10.93 -11.56 -6.40
CA GLY A 49 -12.15 -12.16 -5.84
C GLY A 49 -11.93 -13.01 -4.60
N SER A 50 -10.72 -13.04 -4.04
CA SER A 50 -10.33 -13.83 -2.87
C SER A 50 -9.29 -13.11 -2.02
N GLU A 51 -9.34 -13.32 -0.71
CA GLU A 51 -8.30 -12.89 0.23
C GLU A 51 -7.09 -13.82 0.27
N ASN A 52 -7.28 -15.08 -0.14
CA ASN A 52 -6.28 -16.14 -0.09
C ASN A 52 -5.47 -16.17 -1.38
N VAL A 53 -4.64 -15.13 -1.56
CA VAL A 53 -3.73 -14.99 -2.70
C VAL A 53 -2.32 -14.69 -2.24
N ALA A 54 -1.33 -15.09 -3.04
CA ALA A 54 0.06 -14.73 -2.80
C ALA A 54 0.26 -13.21 -2.96
N LEU A 55 0.91 -12.59 -1.98
CA LEU A 55 1.05 -11.13 -1.87
C LEU A 55 2.43 -10.62 -2.29
N ASP A 56 3.39 -11.50 -2.56
CA ASP A 56 4.78 -11.14 -2.85
C ASP A 56 4.90 -10.15 -4.02
N GLU A 57 4.11 -10.37 -5.08
CA GLU A 57 4.09 -9.46 -6.22
C GLU A 57 3.39 -8.14 -5.90
N TYR A 58 2.36 -8.16 -5.05
CA TYR A 58 1.66 -6.95 -4.61
C TYR A 58 2.52 -6.07 -3.70
N GLY A 59 3.51 -6.62 -2.99
CA GLY A 59 4.46 -5.85 -2.19
C GLY A 59 5.68 -5.33 -2.97
N ARG A 60 5.88 -5.81 -4.21
CA ARG A 60 7.02 -5.44 -5.05
C ARG A 60 6.65 -4.31 -6.01
N ASP A 61 7.23 -3.14 -5.78
CA ASP A 61 7.06 -1.99 -6.69
C ASP A 61 7.47 -2.36 -8.13
N GLY A 62 6.72 -1.84 -9.10
CA GLY A 62 6.93 -2.11 -10.52
C GLY A 62 6.42 -3.47 -11.05
N SER A 63 5.91 -4.36 -10.19
CA SER A 63 5.23 -5.57 -10.67
C SER A 63 3.87 -5.24 -11.30
N GLU A 64 3.39 -6.09 -12.22
CA GLU A 64 2.08 -5.91 -12.84
C GLU A 64 0.95 -5.90 -11.80
N ARG A 65 1.02 -6.81 -10.82
CA ARG A 65 0.06 -6.90 -9.72
C ARG A 65 0.08 -5.69 -8.80
N HIS A 66 1.26 -5.19 -8.44
CA HIS A 66 1.39 -3.97 -7.63
C HIS A 66 0.81 -2.77 -8.37
N SER A 67 1.13 -2.60 -9.66
CA SER A 67 0.57 -1.53 -10.49
C SER A 67 -0.96 -1.61 -10.60
N ALA A 68 -1.51 -2.80 -10.81
CA ALA A 68 -2.96 -3.00 -10.85
C ALA A 68 -3.63 -2.67 -9.51
N MET A 69 -3.03 -3.06 -8.38
CA MET A 69 -3.51 -2.73 -7.05
C MET A 69 -3.51 -1.21 -6.82
N VAL A 70 -2.42 -0.52 -7.13
CA VAL A 70 -2.31 0.93 -6.96
C VAL A 70 -3.32 1.67 -7.84
N GLU A 71 -3.52 1.23 -9.08
CA GLU A 71 -4.52 1.81 -9.98
C GLU A 71 -5.94 1.60 -9.46
N LYS A 72 -6.23 0.43 -8.90
CA LYS A 72 -7.53 0.14 -8.27
C LYS A 72 -7.78 1.07 -7.08
N ILE A 73 -6.77 1.32 -6.24
CA ILE A 73 -6.86 2.30 -5.14
C ILE A 73 -7.06 3.72 -5.68
N CYS A 74 -6.31 4.11 -6.72
CA CYS A 74 -6.41 5.41 -7.38
C CYS A 74 -7.84 5.71 -7.85
N SER A 75 -8.42 4.75 -8.57
CA SER A 75 -9.81 4.81 -9.06
C SER A 75 -10.82 4.89 -7.92
N ARG A 76 -10.66 4.04 -6.89
CA ARG A 76 -11.54 4.05 -5.70
C ARG A 76 -11.55 5.39 -4.97
N LEU A 77 -10.40 6.05 -4.89
CA LEU A 77 -10.24 7.37 -4.26
C LEU A 77 -10.58 8.54 -5.19
N LYS A 78 -10.92 8.27 -6.46
CA LYS A 78 -11.22 9.27 -7.50
C LYS A 78 -10.07 10.27 -7.71
N LEU A 79 -8.86 9.74 -7.81
CA LEU A 79 -7.64 10.51 -8.05
C LEU A 79 -7.25 10.43 -9.54
N THR A 80 -6.49 11.41 -10.02
CA THR A 80 -5.92 11.40 -11.37
C THR A 80 -4.69 10.49 -11.42
N THR A 81 -3.81 10.59 -10.40
CA THR A 81 -2.69 9.65 -10.24
C THR A 81 -2.43 9.37 -8.76
N LEU A 82 -1.98 8.16 -8.46
CA LEU A 82 -1.52 7.75 -7.14
C LEU A 82 -0.14 7.12 -7.27
N ARG A 83 0.78 7.48 -6.38
CA ARG A 83 2.08 6.81 -6.27
C ARG A 83 2.45 6.64 -4.80
N TYR A 84 2.90 5.45 -4.45
CA TYR A 84 3.48 5.15 -3.15
C TYR A 84 5.00 5.29 -3.22
N GLN A 85 5.63 5.56 -2.07
CA GLN A 85 7.07 5.47 -1.91
C GLN A 85 7.52 4.02 -2.07
N THR A 86 8.65 3.78 -2.74
CA THR A 86 9.20 2.42 -2.85
C THR A 86 9.80 1.97 -1.51
N LEU A 87 9.78 0.66 -1.25
CA LEU A 87 10.40 0.14 -0.02
C LEU A 87 11.91 0.37 -0.01
N ASP A 88 12.56 0.18 -1.17
CA ASP A 88 14.01 0.34 -1.31
C ASP A 88 14.44 1.79 -1.04
N ASP A 89 13.72 2.77 -1.61
CA ASP A 89 14.02 4.19 -1.36
C ASP A 89 13.72 4.58 0.10
N LEU A 90 12.69 3.98 0.72
CA LEU A 90 12.40 4.23 2.14
C LEU A 90 13.53 3.70 3.04
N VAL A 91 14.00 2.48 2.80
CA VAL A 91 15.14 1.89 3.54
C VAL A 91 16.39 2.74 3.34
N ALA A 92 16.68 3.15 2.10
CA ALA A 92 17.81 4.01 1.79
C ALA A 92 17.73 5.37 2.51
N ALA A 93 16.54 5.97 2.57
CA ALA A 93 16.32 7.25 3.26
C ALA A 93 16.48 7.14 4.78
N ILE A 94 16.10 6.01 5.39
CA ILE A 94 16.30 5.76 6.82
C ILE A 94 17.79 5.56 7.15
N GLY A 95 18.56 4.97 6.22
CA GLY A 95 20.00 4.77 6.35
C GLY A 95 20.40 3.59 7.24
N LEU A 96 19.45 2.72 7.60
CA LEU A 96 19.71 1.46 8.29
C LEU A 96 19.57 0.28 7.32
N PRO A 97 20.32 -0.82 7.53
CA PRO A 97 20.11 -2.06 6.79
C PRO A 97 18.67 -2.56 6.94
N LYS A 98 18.10 -3.13 5.87
CA LYS A 98 16.71 -3.60 5.83
C LYS A 98 16.41 -4.60 6.96
N GLU A 99 17.35 -5.50 7.25
CA GLU A 99 17.26 -6.52 8.31
C GLU A 99 17.18 -5.94 9.73
N LYS A 100 17.47 -4.64 9.90
CA LYS A 100 17.30 -3.90 11.17
C LYS A 100 16.01 -3.08 11.21
N LEU A 101 15.17 -3.19 10.18
CA LEU A 101 13.90 -2.48 10.05
C LEU A 101 12.76 -3.50 9.97
N CYS A 102 11.65 -3.19 10.63
CA CYS A 102 10.42 -3.95 10.42
C CYS A 102 9.74 -3.43 9.14
N THR A 103 9.70 -4.26 8.11
CA THR A 103 9.03 -4.03 6.82
C THR A 103 7.80 -4.90 6.63
N HIS A 104 7.42 -5.68 7.66
CA HIS A 104 6.32 -6.66 7.62
C HIS A 104 5.05 -6.12 6.96
N CYS A 105 4.59 -4.92 7.34
CA CYS A 105 3.32 -4.37 6.87
C CYS A 105 3.28 -4.14 5.33
N TRP A 106 4.45 -4.07 4.69
CA TRP A 106 4.61 -3.77 3.26
C TRP A 106 4.93 -5.01 2.44
N ASP A 107 5.83 -5.88 2.91
CA ASP A 107 6.34 -7.02 2.12
C ASP A 107 6.33 -8.36 2.86
N GLY A 108 5.84 -8.39 4.11
CA GLY A 108 5.77 -9.60 4.93
C GLY A 108 7.12 -10.19 5.32
N SER A 109 8.24 -9.55 4.97
CA SER A 109 9.58 -10.17 5.08
C SER A 109 10.20 -10.05 6.48
N SER A 110 9.68 -9.19 7.34
CA SER A 110 10.11 -9.17 8.74
C SER A 110 9.31 -10.18 9.55
N TYR A 111 10.04 -11.11 10.14
CA TYR A 111 9.54 -12.17 11.01
C TYR A 111 10.40 -12.22 12.29
N PHE A 112 9.88 -12.91 13.30
CA PHE A 112 10.53 -13.15 14.60
C PHE A 112 11.71 -14.11 14.50
#